data_AF-A0A816HY64-F1
#
_entry.id   AF-A0A816HY64-F1
#
_cell.length_a   1.000
_cell.length_b   1.000
_cell.length_c   1.000
_cell.angle_alpha   90.00
_cell.angle_beta   90.00
_cell.angle_gamma   90.00
#
_symmetry.space_group_name_H-M   'P 1'
#
loop_
_entity.id
_entity.type
_entity.pdbx_description
1 polymer ?
#
loop_
_entity_poly.entity_id
_entity_poly.type
_entity_poly.pdbx_seq_one_letter_code
_entity_poly.pdbx_strand_id
1 'polypeptide(L)'
;ESWITDYEMGSVVEFEGIIDQILKDIMPLYEQLHAYVRGRLCSKYPNRFDCNGPIPAHILGNMWAQMWNDRLDDVIPYPDTPLV
;
A
#
# COMPACT_ATOMS: atom_id res chain seq x y z
N GLU A 1 13.32 -18.31 -14.93
CA GLU A 1 12.92 -16.91 -15.20
C GLU A 1 12.22 -16.74 -16.54
N SER A 2 11.43 -17.73 -16.99
CA SER A 2 10.75 -17.70 -18.30
C SER A 2 9.61 -16.68 -18.40
N TRP A 3 9.16 -16.11 -17.27
CA TRP A 3 8.08 -15.13 -17.27
C TRP A 3 8.60 -13.70 -17.54
N ILE A 4 9.89 -13.44 -17.25
CA ILE A 4 10.50 -12.14 -17.48
C ILE A 4 10.74 -11.92 -18.99
N THR A 5 10.98 -13.00 -19.74
CA THR A 5 11.23 -12.93 -21.18
C THR A 5 10.04 -12.37 -21.97
N ASP A 6 8.82 -12.46 -21.44
CA ASP A 6 7.61 -11.92 -22.06
C ASP A 6 7.60 -10.39 -22.17
N TYR A 7 8.47 -9.71 -21.39
CA TYR A 7 8.62 -8.26 -21.42
C TYR A 7 9.62 -7.77 -22.48
N GLU A 8 10.31 -8.70 -23.17
CA GLU A 8 11.29 -8.41 -24.23
C GLU A 8 12.40 -7.42 -23.82
N MET A 9 12.65 -7.29 -22.52
CA MET A 9 13.71 -6.45 -21.96
C MET A 9 15.03 -7.24 -22.00
N GLY A 10 16.09 -6.61 -22.50
CA GLY A 10 17.29 -7.30 -22.99
C GLY A 10 17.90 -8.32 -22.02
N SER A 11 17.96 -8.01 -20.73
CA SER A 11 18.40 -8.95 -19.69
C SER A 11 17.54 -8.87 -18.42
N VAL A 12 17.51 -9.97 -17.64
CA VAL A 12 16.82 -10.03 -16.34
C VAL A 12 17.32 -8.93 -15.39
N VAL A 13 18.62 -8.64 -15.41
CA VAL A 13 19.23 -7.59 -14.58
C VAL A 13 18.69 -6.21 -14.93
N GLU A 14 18.47 -5.94 -16.23
CA GLU A 14 17.89 -4.68 -16.69
C GLU A 14 16.43 -4.54 -16.25
N PHE A 15 15.64 -5.61 -16.40
CA PHE A 15 14.25 -5.65 -15.95
C PHE A 15 14.13 -5.39 -14.44
N GLU A 16 14.88 -6.12 -13.61
CA GLU A 16 14.87 -5.95 -12.15
C GLU A 16 15.31 -4.53 -11.76
N GLY A 17 16.33 -3.99 -12.42
CA GLY A 17 16.78 -2.62 -12.19
C GLY A 17 15.72 -1.56 -12.47
N ILE A 18 14.90 -1.76 -13.51
CA ILE A 18 13.77 -0.87 -13.83
C ILE A 18 12.68 -0.99 -12.76
N ILE A 19 12.30 -2.20 -12.34
CA ILE A 19 11.30 -2.41 -11.30
C ILE A 19 11.73 -1.79 -9.97
N ASP A 20 12.99 -1.96 -9.59
CA ASP A 20 13.56 -1.34 -8.39
C ASP A 20 13.51 0.19 -8.46
N GLN A 21 13.77 0.78 -9.63
CA GLN A 21 13.71 2.22 -9.81
C GLN A 21 12.26 2.73 -9.69
N ILE A 22 11.30 2.07 -10.34
CA ILE A 22 9.88 2.40 -10.23
C ILE A 22 9.40 2.30 -8.77
N LEU A 23 9.81 1.25 -8.06
CA LEU A 23 9.47 1.07 -6.65
C LEU A 23 10.01 2.22 -5.79
N LYS A 24 11.26 2.65 -6.02
CA LYS A 24 11.87 3.81 -5.34
C LYS A 24 11.12 5.10 -5.64
N ASP A 25 10.71 5.31 -6.89
CA ASP A 25 10.00 6.51 -7.31
C ASP A 25 8.61 6.61 -6.65
N ILE A 26 7.94 5.47 -6.45
CA ILE A 26 6.61 5.40 -5.81
C ILE A 26 6.69 5.45 -4.27
N MET A 27 7.81 5.00 -3.68
CA MET A 27 7.96 4.84 -2.23
C MET A 27 7.54 6.09 -1.42
N PRO A 28 7.92 7.33 -1.78
CA PRO A 28 7.54 8.51 -1.00
C PRO A 28 6.02 8.70 -0.92
N LEU A 29 5.29 8.39 -2.00
CA LEU A 29 3.82 8.46 -1.99
C LEU A 29 3.23 7.32 -1.16
N TYR A 30 3.76 6.10 -1.31
CA TYR A 30 3.32 4.94 -0.54
C TYR A 30 3.50 5.15 0.96
N GLU A 31 4.63 5.71 1.39
CA GLU A 31 4.89 6.00 2.81
C GLU A 31 3.90 6.99 3.40
N GLN A 32 3.56 8.06 2.66
CA GLN A 32 2.56 9.03 3.10
C GLN A 32 1.17 8.39 3.21
N LEU A 33 0.77 7.61 2.20
CA LEU A 33 -0.50 6.88 2.22
C LEU A 33 -0.55 5.87 3.36
N HIS A 34 0.50 5.07 3.54
CA HIS A 34 0.63 4.08 4.61
C HIS A 34 0.54 4.75 5.98
N ALA A 35 1.26 5.85 6.20
CA ALA A 35 1.22 6.60 7.45
C ALA A 35 -0.17 7.17 7.74
N TYR A 36 -0.84 7.73 6.72
CA TYR A 36 -2.20 8.24 6.84
C TYR A 36 -3.19 7.14 7.24
N VAL A 37 -3.19 6.03 6.52
CA VAL A 37 -4.07 4.88 6.80
C VAL A 37 -3.80 4.30 8.18
N ARG A 38 -2.52 4.14 8.56
CA ARG A 38 -2.13 3.69 9.91
C ARG A 38 -2.68 4.61 10.99
N GLY A 39 -2.57 5.93 10.81
CA GLY A 39 -3.12 6.92 11.74
C GLY A 39 -4.63 6.76 11.94
N ARG A 40 -5.39 6.62 10.85
CA ARG A 40 -6.85 6.42 10.88
C ARG A 40 -7.22 5.10 11.58
N LEU A 41 -6.53 4.00 11.25
CA LEU A 41 -6.78 2.70 11.86
C LEU A 41 -6.41 2.69 13.35
N CYS A 42 -5.38 3.43 13.76
CA CYS A 42 -5.04 3.60 15.17
C CYS A 42 -6.12 4.32 15.96
N SER A 43 -6.75 5.35 15.39
CA SER A 43 -7.90 6.00 15.99
C SER A 43 -9.10 5.06 16.11
N LYS A 44 -9.32 4.19 15.12
CA LYS A 44 -10.42 3.21 15.11
C LYS A 44 -10.18 2.02 16.07
N TYR A 45 -8.95 1.56 16.21
CA TYR A 45 -8.56 0.39 17.01
C TYR A 45 -7.53 0.76 18.09
N PRO A 46 -7.91 1.59 19.07
CA PRO A 46 -6.98 2.08 20.09
C PRO A 46 -6.38 0.91 20.88
N ASN A 47 -5.06 0.96 21.11
CA ASN A 47 -4.29 -0.02 21.87
C ASN A 47 -4.34 -1.46 21.32
N ARG A 48 -4.71 -1.66 20.05
CA ARG A 48 -4.73 -3.00 19.42
C ARG A 48 -3.45 -3.34 18.66
N PHE A 49 -2.66 -2.34 18.26
CA PHE A 49 -1.37 -2.50 17.60
C PHE A 49 -0.50 -1.25 17.80
N ASP A 50 0.79 -1.36 17.48
CA ASP A 50 1.73 -0.25 17.58
C ASP A 50 1.53 0.75 16.43
N CYS A 51 1.15 1.98 16.78
CA CYS A 51 0.91 3.07 15.84
C CYS A 51 2.16 3.62 15.16
N ASN A 52 3.35 3.29 15.67
CA ASN A 52 4.62 3.61 15.04
C ASN A 52 5.19 2.43 14.24
N GLY A 53 4.60 1.24 14.40
CA GLY A 53 5.00 0.00 13.72
C GLY A 53 4.27 -0.25 12.39
N PRO A 54 4.45 -1.44 11.78
CA PRO A 54 3.73 -1.83 10.58
C PRO A 54 2.23 -2.04 10.86
N ILE A 55 1.39 -1.85 9.83
CA ILE A 55 -0.04 -2.15 9.92
C ILE A 55 -0.23 -3.68 9.93
N PRO A 56 -1.01 -4.26 10.87
CA PRO A 56 -1.34 -5.68 10.83
C PRO A 56 -2.10 -6.08 9.55
N ALA A 57 -1.65 -7.12 8.84
CA ALA A 57 -2.22 -7.46 7.51
C ALA A 57 -3.73 -7.77 7.54
N HIS A 58 -4.22 -8.44 8.60
CA HIS A 58 -5.62 -8.86 8.72
C HIS A 58 -6.63 -7.71 8.93
N ILE A 59 -6.17 -6.47 9.12
CA ILE A 59 -7.05 -5.30 9.32
C ILE A 59 -7.16 -4.38 8.09
N LEU A 60 -6.75 -4.86 6.91
CA LEU A 60 -6.80 -4.10 5.66
C LEU A 60 -7.96 -4.48 4.73
N GLY A 61 -8.88 -5.34 5.21
CA GLY A 61 -10.13 -5.69 4.51
C GLY A 61 -9.99 -6.88 3.58
N ASN A 62 -8.90 -6.92 2.81
CA ASN A 62 -8.52 -8.06 1.99
C ASN A 62 -7.68 -9.08 2.78
N MET A 63 -7.90 -10.38 2.57
CA MET A 63 -7.18 -11.48 3.25
C MET A 63 -5.64 -11.38 3.12
N TRP A 64 -5.15 -10.87 2.00
CA TRP A 64 -3.73 -10.70 1.70
C TRP A 64 -3.26 -9.24 1.77
N ALA A 65 -4.13 -8.31 2.18
CA ALA A 65 -3.83 -6.88 2.23
C ALA A 65 -3.32 -6.28 0.90
N GLN A 66 -3.59 -6.93 -0.24
CA GLN A 66 -3.15 -6.47 -1.56
C GLN A 66 -3.90 -5.22 -2.05
N MET A 67 -5.13 -5.03 -1.54
CA MET A 67 -6.00 -3.90 -1.81
C MET A 67 -6.66 -3.47 -0.51
N TRP A 68 -6.78 -2.15 -0.30
CA TRP A 68 -7.30 -1.56 0.95
C TRP A 68 -8.62 -0.80 0.74
N ASN A 69 -9.23 -0.93 -0.44
CA ASN A 69 -10.50 -0.30 -0.82
C ASN A 69 -11.66 -0.69 0.10
N ASP A 70 -11.65 -1.90 0.65
CA ASP A 70 -12.63 -2.37 1.64
C ASP A 70 -12.55 -1.59 2.98
N ARG A 71 -11.55 -0.72 3.15
CA ARG A 71 -11.39 0.18 4.31
C ARG A 71 -11.64 1.64 3.98
N LEU A 72 -12.21 1.96 2.82
CA LEU A 72 -12.44 3.33 2.38
C LEU A 72 -13.23 4.15 3.41
N ASP A 73 -14.27 3.57 4.01
CA ASP A 73 -15.09 4.23 5.05
C ASP A 73 -14.27 4.67 6.27
N ASP A 74 -13.21 3.94 6.61
CA ASP A 74 -12.36 4.22 7.77
C ASP A 74 -11.38 5.37 7.49
N VAL A 75 -10.98 5.51 6.23
CA VAL A 75 -9.90 6.38 5.79
C VAL A 75 -10.39 7.55 4.94
N ILE A 76 -11.69 7.74 4.77
CA ILE A 76 -12.22 8.85 4.00
C ILE A 76 -11.80 10.21 4.64
N PRO A 77 -11.12 11.11 3.89
CA PRO A 77 -10.65 12.37 4.45
C PRO A 77 -11.77 13.35 4.81
N TYR A 78 -12.84 13.37 4.00
CA TYR A 78 -13.99 14.26 4.14
C TYR A 78 -15.29 13.44 4.16
N PRO A 79 -15.71 12.93 5.33
CA PRO A 79 -16.86 12.01 5.43
C PRO A 79 -18.19 12.59 4.94
N ASP A 80 -18.36 13.92 5.04
CA ASP A 80 -19.61 14.60 4.69
C ASP A 80 -19.71 14.96 3.20
N THR A 81 -18.65 14.69 2.42
CA THR A 81 -18.60 14.99 0.99
C THR A 81 -18.80 13.70 0.19
N PRO A 82 -19.77 13.65 -0.75
CA PRO A 82 -19.91 12.51 -1.65
C PRO A 82 -18.61 12.24 -2.42
N LEU A 83 -18.21 10.98 -2.50
CA LEU A 83 -17.16 10.56 -3.43
C LEU A 83 -17.68 10.75 -4.86
N VAL A 84 -16.89 11.44 -5.70
CA VAL A 84 -17.21 11.71 -7.11
C VAL A 84 -16.94 10.47 -7.96
#